data_AF-A0A5K1HJP5-F1
#
_entry.id   AF-A0A5K1HJP5-F1
#
_cell.length_a   1.000
_cell.length_b   1.000
_cell.length_c   1.000
_cell.angle_alpha   90.00
_cell.angle_beta   90.00
_cell.angle_gamma   90.00
#
_symmetry.space_group_name_H-M   'P 1'
#
loop_
_entity.id
_entity.type
_entity.pdbx_description
1 polymer ?
#
loop_
_entity_poly.entity_id
_entity_poly.type
_entity_poly.pdbx_seq_one_letter_code
_entity_poly.pdbx_strand_id
1 'polypeptide(L)'
;MERLAHLRSQLVAQPTKVLAGERLRLMDNRTKKVYELSLKEGKDCYYIQSKDLAKIIDAREDPMRIYDPGYKNTISCTSRISYIDGIRGVLEYRGYRIEQLAEKS
;
A
#
# COMPACT_ATOMS: atom_id res chain seq x y z
N MET A 1 -18.60 -9.24 -28.17
CA MET A 1 -18.82 -8.24 -27.09
C MET A 1 -18.72 -8.82 -25.68
N GLU A 2 -18.92 -10.12 -25.46
CA GLU A 2 -18.81 -10.75 -24.12
C GLU A 2 -17.38 -10.84 -23.55
N ARG A 3 -16.34 -10.92 -24.40
CA ARG A 3 -14.92 -10.99 -23.97
C ARG A 3 -14.50 -9.79 -23.11
N LEU A 4 -15.01 -8.60 -23.42
CA LEU A 4 -14.72 -7.35 -22.69
C LEU A 4 -15.46 -7.27 -21.34
N ALA A 5 -16.61 -7.94 -21.21
CA ALA A 5 -17.39 -7.95 -19.98
C ALA A 5 -16.71 -8.78 -18.90
N HIS A 6 -16.11 -9.91 -19.26
CA HIS A 6 -15.37 -10.76 -18.32
C HIS A 6 -14.08 -10.09 -17.82
N LEU A 7 -13.35 -9.43 -18.72
CA LEU A 7 -12.18 -8.58 -18.43
C LEU A 7 -12.49 -7.50 -17.38
N ARG A 8 -13.68 -6.91 -17.44
CA ARG A 8 -14.08 -5.82 -16.53
C ARG A 8 -14.19 -6.28 -15.08
N SER A 9 -14.60 -7.53 -14.82
CA SER A 9 -14.73 -8.08 -13.46
C SER A 9 -13.38 -8.36 -12.78
N GLN A 10 -12.36 -8.76 -13.55
CA GLN A 10 -11.01 -9.05 -13.05
C GLN A 10 -10.14 -7.79 -12.92
N LEU A 11 -10.48 -6.73 -13.67
CA LEU A 11 -9.82 -5.43 -13.61
C LEU A 11 -10.32 -4.53 -12.47
N VAL A 12 -11.35 -4.95 -11.73
CA VAL A 12 -11.85 -4.21 -10.56
C VAL A 12 -10.78 -4.29 -9.49
N ALA A 13 -10.14 -3.15 -9.21
CA ALA A 13 -9.26 -3.02 -8.06
C ALA A 13 -10.06 -3.44 -6.83
N GLN A 14 -9.54 -4.37 -6.04
CA GLN A 14 -10.07 -4.52 -4.70
C GLN A 14 -9.87 -3.17 -4.02
N PRO A 15 -10.95 -2.53 -3.54
CA PRO A 15 -10.84 -1.25 -2.87
C PRO A 15 -9.87 -1.44 -1.70
N THR A 16 -9.01 -0.45 -1.47
CA THR A 16 -8.20 -0.39 -0.25
C THR A 16 -9.14 -0.59 0.93
N LYS A 17 -9.12 -1.78 1.52
CA LYS A 17 -9.91 -2.03 2.72
C LYS A 17 -9.24 -1.24 3.82
N VAL A 18 -9.93 -0.19 4.26
CA VAL A 18 -9.69 0.33 5.59
C VAL A 18 -10.22 -0.75 6.52
N LEU A 19 -9.32 -1.45 7.20
CA LEU A 19 -9.70 -2.46 8.18
C LEU A 19 -10.36 -1.73 9.32
N ALA A 20 -11.69 -1.71 9.30
CA ALA A 20 -12.52 -1.02 10.27
C ALA A 20 -12.38 -1.73 11.63
N GLY A 21 -11.35 -1.35 12.39
CA GLY A 21 -11.07 -1.88 13.72
C GLY A 21 -9.58 -2.06 14.02
N GLU A 22 -8.73 -2.23 12.99
CA GLU A 22 -7.30 -2.46 13.21
C GLU A 22 -6.54 -1.14 13.21
N ARG A 23 -6.16 -0.70 14.42
CA ARG A 23 -5.36 0.51 14.65
C ARG A 23 -3.98 0.13 15.13
N LEU A 24 -2.96 0.80 14.60
CA LEU A 24 -1.60 0.71 15.11
C LEU A 24 -1.44 1.71 16.27
N ARG A 25 -1.16 1.19 17.47
CA ARG A 25 -0.88 2.01 18.65
C ARG A 25 0.61 2.32 18.72
N LEU A 26 0.95 3.61 18.71
CA LEU A 26 2.33 4.10 18.76
C LEU A 26 2.51 4.95 20.01
N MET A 27 3.49 4.62 20.84
CA MET A 27 3.82 5.35 22.06
C MET A 27 5.16 6.06 21.89
N ASP A 28 5.17 7.40 21.99
CA ASP A 28 6.41 8.15 22.08
C ASP A 28 6.86 8.19 23.55
N ASN A 29 7.96 7.50 23.86
CA ASN A 29 8.49 7.43 25.21
C ASN A 29 9.07 8.76 25.73
N ARG A 30 9.43 9.68 24.83
CA ARG A 30 9.98 11.00 25.17
C ARG A 30 8.89 11.91 25.71
N THR A 31 7.72 11.88 25.07
CA THR A 31 6.57 12.72 25.42
C THR A 31 5.49 12.00 26.23
N LYS A 32 5.62 10.66 26.38
CA LYS A 32 4.63 9.75 26.98
C LYS A 32 3.25 9.77 26.29
N LYS A 33 3.15 10.36 25.10
CA LYS A 33 1.91 10.41 24.33
C LYS A 33 1.70 9.12 23.56
N VAL A 34 0.44 8.71 23.47
CA VAL A 34 -0.02 7.54 22.73
C VAL A 34 -0.83 8.02 21.53
N TYR A 35 -0.54 7.48 20.37
CA TYR A 35 -1.18 7.77 19.09
C TYR A 35 -1.79 6.49 18.53
N GLU A 36 -3.00 6.61 17.97
CA GLU A 36 -3.64 5.52 17.24
C GLU A 36 -3.69 5.88 15.75
N LEU A 37 -3.06 5.05 14.93
CA LEU A 37 -2.97 5.24 13.49
C LEU A 37 -3.85 4.22 12.78
N SER A 38 -4.54 4.63 11.72
CA SER A 38 -5.39 3.74 10.94
C SER A 38 -4.55 2.86 10.00
N LEU A 39 -4.72 1.54 10.07
CA LEU A 39 -4.09 0.62 9.13
C LEU A 39 -4.89 0.52 7.83
N LYS A 40 -4.17 0.45 6.71
CA LYS A 40 -4.72 0.22 5.37
C LYS A 40 -4.13 -1.07 4.82
N GLU A 41 -4.97 -1.84 4.14
CA GLU A 41 -4.58 -3.09 3.49
C GLU A 41 -4.29 -2.86 2.01
N GLY A 42 -3.09 -3.25 1.58
CA GLY A 42 -2.69 -3.39 0.19
C GLY A 42 -2.74 -4.86 -0.26
N LYS A 43 -2.31 -5.14 -1.50
CA LYS A 43 -2.36 -6.50 -2.06
C LYS A 43 -1.56 -7.51 -1.21
N ASP A 44 -0.37 -7.11 -0.73
CA ASP A 44 0.54 -7.99 0.02
C ASP A 44 1.18 -7.31 1.24
N CYS A 45 0.60 -6.21 1.74
CA CYS A 45 1.13 -5.51 2.90
C CYS A 45 0.06 -4.68 3.63
N TYR A 46 0.29 -4.43 4.92
CA TYR A 46 -0.40 -3.40 5.67
C TYR A 46 0.46 -2.14 5.72
N TYR A 47 -0.17 -0.97 5.60
CA TYR A 47 0.55 0.29 5.61
C TYR A 47 -0.24 1.38 6.35
N ILE A 48 0.49 2.36 6.85
CA ILE A 48 -0.04 3.60 7.42
C ILE A 48 0.26 4.76 6.46
N GLN A 49 -0.49 5.86 6.55
CA GLN A 49 -0.11 7.06 5.82
C GLN A 49 0.99 7.81 6.57
N SER A 50 2.04 8.23 5.87
CA SER A 50 3.12 9.03 6.46
C SER A 50 2.61 10.34 7.08
N LYS A 51 1.50 10.89 6.56
CA LYS A 51 0.83 12.07 7.15
C LYS A 51 0.30 11.81 8.56
N ASP A 52 -0.02 10.58 8.91
CA ASP A 52 -0.47 10.25 10.27
C ASP A 52 0.69 10.32 11.27
N LEU A 53 1.93 10.04 10.85
CA LEU A 53 3.11 10.23 11.69
C LEU A 53 3.47 11.71 11.87
N ALA A 54 3.13 12.58 10.92
CA ALA A 54 3.35 14.02 11.06
C ALA A 54 2.53 14.64 12.23
N LYS A 55 1.53 13.92 12.76
CA LYS A 55 0.78 14.30 13.98
C LYS A 55 1.63 14.18 15.25
N ILE A 56 2.73 13.44 15.18
CA ILE A 56 3.70 13.31 16.27
C ILE A 56 4.65 14.50 16.14
N ILE A 57 4.52 15.43 17.09
CA ILE A 57 5.25 16.69 17.10
C ILE A 57 6.20 16.67 18.30
N ASP A 58 7.45 17.09 18.07
CA ASP A 58 8.47 17.22 19.11
C ASP A 58 8.32 18.54 19.90
N ALA A 59 9.11 18.74 20.96
CA ALA A 59 9.14 19.96 21.77
C ALA A 59 9.48 21.24 20.97
N ARG A 60 10.05 21.09 19.76
CA ARG A 60 10.38 22.17 18.83
C ARG A 60 9.28 22.48 17.82
N GLU A 61 8.11 21.87 17.97
CA GLU A 61 6.99 21.94 17.02
C GLU A 61 7.26 21.32 15.63
N ASP A 62 8.37 20.58 15.49
CA ASP A 62 8.68 19.85 14.27
C ASP A 62 7.89 18.53 14.16
N PRO A 63 7.22 18.26 13.02
CA PRO A 63 6.55 16.99 12.79
C PRO A 63 7.56 15.87 12.52
N MET A 64 7.23 14.67 12.98
CA MET A 64 8.03 13.48 12.72
C MET A 64 8.13 13.19 11.21
N ARG A 65 9.36 12.93 10.74
CA ARG A 65 9.65 12.58 9.35
C ARG A 65 10.06 11.11 9.25
N ILE A 66 9.72 10.46 8.14
CA ILE A 66 10.19 9.12 7.80
C ILE A 66 11.46 9.25 6.98
N TYR A 67 12.49 8.51 7.36
CA TYR A 67 13.72 8.40 6.60
C TYR A 67 13.84 6.99 6.03
N ASP A 68 13.69 6.86 4.71
CA ASP A 68 13.78 5.59 3.98
C ASP A 68 14.62 5.79 2.70
N PRO A 69 15.96 5.60 2.77
CA PRO A 69 16.84 5.82 1.64
C PRO A 69 16.54 4.83 0.51
N GLY A 70 16.12 5.36 -0.63
CA GLY A 70 15.76 4.57 -1.80
C GLY A 70 14.33 4.00 -1.77
N TYR A 71 13.48 4.44 -0.85
CA TYR A 71 12.05 4.09 -0.78
C TYR A 71 11.79 2.57 -0.69
N LYS A 72 12.69 1.80 -0.09
CA LYS A 72 12.59 0.33 -0.08
C LYS A 72 11.41 -0.17 0.74
N ASN A 73 10.96 0.59 1.73
CA ASN A 73 9.84 0.28 2.60
C ASN A 73 8.71 1.33 2.49
N THR A 74 8.76 2.19 1.48
CA THR A 74 7.80 3.29 1.29
C THR A 74 6.95 3.04 0.06
N ILE A 75 5.63 2.99 0.25
CA ILE A 75 4.67 2.98 -0.85
C ILE A 75 4.58 4.42 -1.40
N SER A 76 5.17 4.66 -2.58
CA SER A 76 5.16 5.97 -3.23
C SER A 76 3.85 6.29 -3.93
N CYS A 77 3.23 5.29 -4.56
CA CYS A 77 1.93 5.42 -5.21
C CYS A 77 1.15 4.10 -5.21
N THR A 78 -0.17 4.20 -5.32
CA THR A 78 -1.04 3.05 -5.58
C THR A 78 -1.28 2.97 -7.08
N SER A 79 -0.86 1.88 -7.72
CA SER A 79 -1.01 1.66 -9.16
C SER A 79 -1.91 0.48 -9.48
N ARG A 80 -2.58 0.55 -10.63
CA ARG A 80 -3.38 -0.54 -11.22
C ARG A 80 -2.78 -1.07 -12.52
N ILE A 81 -1.53 -0.70 -12.83
CA ILE A 81 -0.91 -0.98 -14.13
C ILE A 81 -0.22 -2.34 -14.10
N SER A 82 0.76 -2.51 -13.22
CA SER A 82 1.53 -3.75 -13.12
C SER A 82 1.71 -4.16 -11.66
N TYR A 83 1.91 -5.45 -11.46
CA TYR A 83 2.24 -6.03 -10.17
C TYR A 83 3.41 -7.01 -10.34
N ILE A 84 4.35 -6.98 -9.40
CA ILE A 84 5.57 -7.80 -9.44
C ILE A 84 5.72 -8.47 -8.07
N ASP A 85 5.86 -9.78 -8.06
CA ASP A 85 6.30 -10.57 -6.92
C ASP A 85 7.53 -11.39 -7.33
N GLY A 86 8.71 -10.93 -6.88
CA GLY A 86 9.98 -11.58 -7.20
C GLY A 86 10.19 -12.93 -6.51
N ILE A 87 9.52 -13.17 -5.38
CA ILE A 87 9.65 -14.43 -4.63
C ILE A 87 8.86 -15.53 -5.34
N ARG A 88 7.65 -15.20 -5.79
CA ARG A 88 6.76 -16.15 -6.49
C ARG A 88 6.99 -16.18 -8.00
N GLY A 89 7.87 -15.33 -8.53
CA GLY A 89 8.11 -15.21 -9.97
C GLY A 89 6.86 -14.75 -10.74
N VAL A 90 6.10 -13.80 -10.18
CA VAL A 90 4.87 -13.28 -10.79
C VAL A 90 5.14 -11.89 -11.36
N LEU A 91 4.80 -11.72 -12.63
CA LEU A 91 4.68 -10.42 -13.29
C LEU A 91 3.28 -10.33 -13.92
N GLU A 92 2.50 -9.37 -13.46
CA GLU A 92 1.16 -9.09 -13.97
C GLU A 92 1.11 -7.73 -14.67
N TYR A 93 0.45 -7.66 -15.82
CA TYR A 93 0.01 -6.41 -16.43
C TYR A 93 -1.52 -6.38 -16.44
N ARG A 94 -2.09 -5.38 -15.76
CA ARG A 94 -3.54 -5.21 -15.60
C ARG A 94 -4.23 -6.50 -15.09
N GLY A 95 -3.55 -7.24 -14.21
CA GLY A 95 -4.05 -8.50 -13.65
C GLY A 95 -3.83 -9.74 -14.51
N TYR A 96 -3.31 -9.60 -15.74
CA TYR A 96 -2.91 -10.73 -16.58
C TYR A 96 -1.46 -11.10 -16.32
N ARG A 97 -1.21 -12.39 -16.07
CA ARG A 97 0.16 -12.87 -16.01
C ARG A 97 0.88 -12.62 -17.34
N ILE A 98 2.14 -12.24 -17.28
CA ILE A 98 2.92 -11.86 -18.46
C ILE A 98 3.03 -13.00 -19.49
N GLU A 99 3.06 -14.26 -19.04
CA GLU A 99 3.17 -15.41 -19.95
C GLU A 99 1.92 -15.52 -20.83
N GLN A 100 0.74 -15.23 -20.28
CA GLN A 100 -0.52 -15.24 -21.04
C GLN A 100 -0.58 -14.15 -22.10
N LEU A 101 0.11 -13.02 -21.87
CA LEU A 101 0.18 -11.92 -22.83
C LEU A 101 1.19 -12.23 -23.93
N ALA A 102 2.34 -12.80 -23.57
CA ALA A 102 3.40 -13.16 -24.52
C ALA A 102 2.95 -14.24 -25.53
N GLU A 103 2.14 -15.21 -25.11
CA GLU A 103 1.63 -16.27 -26.00
C GLU A 103 0.52 -15.82 -26.96
N LYS A 104 -0.10 -14.67 -26.71
CA LYS A 104 -1.31 -14.21 -27.41
C LYS A 104 -1.16 -12.88 -28.14
N SER A 105 0.05 -12.32 -28.17
CA SER A 105 0.35 -11.00 -28.74
C SER A 105 1.35 -11.05 -29.87
#